data_AF-A0A1G2VNA7-F1
#
_entry.id   AF-A0A1G2VNA7-F1
#
_cell.length_a   1.000
_cell.length_b   1.000
_cell.length_c   1.000
_cell.angle_alpha   90.00
_cell.angle_beta   90.00
_cell.angle_gamma   90.00
#
_symmetry.space_group_name_H-M   'P 1'
#
loop_
_entity.id
_entity.type
_entity.pdbx_description
1 polymer ?
#
loop_
_entity_poly.entity_id
_entity_poly.type
_entity_poly.pdbx_seq_one_letter_code
_entity_poly.pdbx_strand_id
1 'polypeptide(L)'
;MEFTKLIQDIFNWALALVGIAVFINFLWAGLLWFTAAGRPGPIGQAKEKMTNSLIGAIILLASYLILNTINPDLVKNSFDLPGLGTNTGNTVNINPGGPIPAASLLADLQTERSKYGPTISHTEAGIILNATAWKNRADGWRLLKKQGGVENNCPQPNTGQPISCDWLVHQPSGLGLDVFTDGPGLASNGQRINGAAAPRWGNGYPETNWVAPVQP
;
A
#
# COMPACT_ATOMS: atom_id res chain seq x y z
N MET A 1 -7.86 6.95 12.96
CA MET A 1 -7.85 7.87 11.80
C MET A 1 -6.50 8.54 11.80
N GLU A 2 -5.62 8.11 10.91
CA GLU A 2 -4.18 8.43 10.92
C GLU A 2 -3.94 9.92 10.61
N PHE A 3 -3.33 10.64 11.56
CA PHE A 3 -2.96 12.06 11.45
C PHE A 3 -2.16 12.38 10.17
N THR A 4 -1.34 11.43 9.72
CA THR A 4 -0.52 11.53 8.50
C THR A 4 -1.36 11.72 7.23
N LYS A 5 -2.53 11.08 7.14
CA LYS A 5 -3.41 11.22 5.96
C LYS A 5 -4.02 12.62 5.84
N LEU A 6 -4.36 13.22 6.98
CA LEU A 6 -4.93 14.57 7.02
C LEU A 6 -3.92 15.63 6.53
N ILE A 7 -2.64 15.47 6.90
CA ILE A 7 -1.57 16.37 6.43
C ILE A 7 -1.30 16.18 4.93
N GLN A 8 -1.36 14.96 4.43
CA GLN A 8 -1.20 14.69 3.00
C GLN A 8 -2.36 15.29 2.18
N ASP A 9 -3.59 15.07 2.64
CA ASP A 9 -4.77 15.59 1.96
C ASP A 9 -4.75 17.13 1.92
N ILE A 10 -4.46 17.79 3.05
CA ILE A 10 -4.47 19.26 3.08
C ILE A 10 -3.41 19.88 2.16
N PHE A 11 -2.24 19.24 2.03
CA PHE A 11 -1.17 19.73 1.16
C PHE A 11 -1.53 19.59 -0.33
N ASN A 12 -2.13 18.46 -0.71
CA ASN A 12 -2.63 18.25 -2.08
C ASN A 12 -3.76 19.22 -2.44
N TRP A 13 -4.70 19.43 -1.51
CA TRP A 13 -5.78 20.41 -1.69
C TRP A 13 -5.24 21.84 -1.81
N ALA A 14 -4.20 22.20 -1.06
CA ALA A 14 -3.57 23.51 -1.15
C ALA A 14 -2.90 23.74 -2.52
N LEU A 15 -2.11 22.77 -3.01
CA LEU A 15 -1.46 22.88 -4.32
C LEU A 15 -2.47 22.94 -5.48
N ALA A 16 -3.54 22.14 -5.40
CA ALA A 16 -4.61 22.16 -6.39
C ALA A 16 -5.34 23.53 -6.43
N LEU A 17 -5.65 24.10 -5.27
CA LEU A 17 -6.30 25.42 -5.17
C LEU A 17 -5.45 26.53 -5.78
N VAL A 18 -4.15 26.54 -5.51
CA VAL A 18 -3.24 27.55 -6.07
C VAL A 18 -3.12 27.38 -7.60
N GLY A 19 -3.01 26.14 -8.10
CA GLY A 19 -2.97 25.87 -9.54
C GLY A 19 -4.22 26.38 -10.28
N ILE A 20 -5.41 26.13 -9.72
CA ILE A 20 -6.68 26.62 -10.27
C ILE A 20 -6.74 28.15 -10.25
N ALA A 21 -6.29 28.79 -9.17
CA ALA A 21 -6.27 30.26 -9.07
C ALA A 21 -5.39 30.91 -10.15
N VAL A 22 -4.21 30.33 -10.43
CA VAL A 22 -3.32 30.78 -11.49
C VAL A 22 -3.97 30.61 -12.86
N PHE A 23 -4.62 29.47 -13.11
CA PHE A 23 -5.32 29.20 -14.37
C PHE A 23 -6.47 30.17 -14.65
N ILE A 24 -7.31 30.46 -13.66
CA ILE A 24 -8.44 31.40 -13.81
C ILE A 24 -7.94 32.81 -14.10
N ASN A 25 -6.92 33.28 -13.38
CA ASN A 25 -6.34 34.61 -13.62
C ASN A 25 -5.73 34.73 -15.01
N PHE A 26 -5.08 33.66 -15.49
CA PHE A 26 -4.51 33.63 -16.83
C PHE A 26 -5.60 33.70 -17.91
N LEU A 27 -6.70 32.94 -17.77
CA LEU A 27 -7.84 33.00 -18.70
C LEU A 27 -8.51 34.37 -18.69
N TRP A 28 -8.68 34.99 -17.52
CA TRP A 28 -9.28 36.31 -17.41
C TRP A 28 -8.43 37.39 -18.08
N ALA A 29 -7.11 37.32 -17.89
CA ALA A 29 -6.17 38.21 -18.57
C ALA A 29 -6.16 37.98 -20.09
N GLY A 30 -6.25 36.73 -20.52
CA GLY A 30 -6.47 36.33 -21.92
C GLY A 30 -7.69 37.00 -22.55
N LEU A 31 -8.85 36.85 -21.91
CA LEU A 31 -10.10 37.42 -22.40
C LEU A 31 -10.05 38.96 -22.43
N LEU A 32 -9.45 39.58 -21.42
CA LEU A 32 -9.28 41.04 -21.36
C LEU A 32 -8.38 41.53 -22.53
N TRP A 33 -7.32 40.79 -22.86
CA TRP A 33 -6.46 41.12 -23.98
C TRP A 33 -7.18 41.00 -25.33
N PHE A 34 -7.93 39.91 -25.54
CA PHE A 34 -8.71 39.70 -26.77
C PHE A 34 -9.82 40.73 -26.96
N THR A 35 -10.48 41.14 -25.88
CA THR A 35 -11.61 42.09 -25.93
C THR A 35 -11.17 43.56 -25.91
N ALA A 36 -9.87 43.85 -25.75
CA ALA A 36 -9.35 45.21 -25.65
C ALA A 36 -9.44 46.04 -26.96
N ALA A 37 -9.71 45.40 -28.11
CA ALA A 37 -9.98 46.05 -29.39
C ALA A 37 -8.95 47.15 -29.79
N GLY A 38 -7.67 46.94 -29.48
CA GLY A 38 -6.59 47.87 -29.84
C GLY A 38 -6.39 49.06 -28.90
N ARG A 39 -7.14 49.17 -27.79
CA ARG A 39 -7.00 50.27 -26.83
C ARG A 39 -5.75 50.08 -25.95
N PRO A 40 -4.81 51.03 -25.89
CA PRO A 40 -3.52 50.84 -25.20
C PRO A 40 -3.65 50.61 -23.68
N GLY A 41 -4.64 51.22 -23.02
CA GLY A 41 -4.87 51.05 -21.58
C GLY A 41 -5.23 49.60 -21.18
N PRO A 42 -6.34 49.04 -21.68
CA PRO A 42 -6.72 47.65 -21.40
C PRO A 42 -5.70 46.62 -21.88
N ILE A 43 -5.00 46.87 -23.00
CA ILE A 43 -3.91 46.01 -23.47
C ILE A 43 -2.75 45.99 -22.47
N GLY A 44 -2.34 47.14 -21.94
CA GLY A 44 -1.30 47.24 -20.93
C GLY A 44 -1.66 46.45 -19.67
N GLN A 45 -2.87 46.66 -19.15
CA GLN A 45 -3.36 45.95 -17.97
C GLN A 45 -3.47 44.43 -18.19
N ALA A 46 -3.91 44.00 -19.37
CA ALA A 46 -3.99 42.57 -19.69
C ALA A 46 -2.60 41.92 -19.75
N LYS A 47 -1.63 42.59 -20.37
CA LYS A 47 -0.24 42.12 -20.42
C LYS A 47 0.40 42.05 -19.04
N GLU A 48 0.18 43.04 -18.19
CA GLU A 48 0.66 43.04 -16.81
C GLU A 48 0.09 41.85 -16.03
N LYS A 49 -1.23 41.63 -16.13
CA LYS A 49 -1.89 40.49 -15.49
C LYS A 49 -1.39 39.14 -16.02
N MET A 50 -1.22 38.99 -17.34
CA MET A 50 -0.63 37.78 -17.94
C MET A 50 0.78 37.52 -17.41
N THR A 51 1.60 38.56 -17.31
CA THR A 51 3.00 38.44 -16.86
C THR A 51 3.05 38.04 -15.38
N ASN A 52 2.21 38.64 -14.54
CA ASN A 52 2.11 38.30 -13.13
C ASN A 52 1.61 36.85 -12.92
N SER A 53 0.61 36.41 -13.69
CA SER A 53 0.15 35.02 -13.66
C SER A 53 1.21 34.03 -14.16
N LEU A 54 1.98 34.40 -15.18
CA LEU A 54 3.08 33.57 -15.69
C LEU A 54 4.19 33.43 -14.66
N ILE A 55 4.56 34.51 -13.97
CA ILE A 55 5.53 34.47 -12.87
C ILE A 55 5.03 33.54 -11.75
N GLY A 56 3.75 33.64 -11.38
CA GLY A 56 3.13 32.73 -10.40
C GLY A 56 3.20 31.27 -10.83
N ALA A 57 2.92 30.97 -12.11
CA ALA A 57 3.04 29.62 -12.66
C ALA A 57 4.49 29.10 -12.63
N ILE A 58 5.47 29.96 -12.96
CA ILE A 58 6.90 29.62 -12.91
C ILE A 58 7.33 29.31 -11.47
N ILE A 59 6.88 30.09 -10.49
CA ILE A 59 7.17 29.84 -9.06
C ILE A 59 6.58 28.49 -8.62
N LEU A 60 5.35 28.19 -9.05
CA LEU A 60 4.68 26.93 -8.73
C LEU A 60 5.44 25.74 -9.35
N LEU A 61 5.86 25.86 -10.61
CA LEU A 61 6.68 24.86 -11.29
C LEU A 61 8.06 24.70 -10.64
N ALA A 62 8.70 25.81 -10.26
CA ALA A 62 9.98 25.79 -9.56
C ALA A 62 9.86 25.12 -8.18
N SER A 63 8.79 25.40 -7.44
CA SER A 63 8.47 24.72 -6.18
C SER A 63 8.33 23.22 -6.40
N TYR A 64 7.53 22.80 -7.39
CA TYR A 64 7.39 21.38 -7.75
C TYR A 64 8.73 20.73 -8.09
N LEU A 65 9.58 21.40 -8.88
CA LEU A 65 10.89 20.86 -9.28
C LEU A 65 11.85 20.76 -8.09
N ILE A 66 11.89 21.75 -7.21
CA ILE A 66 12.73 21.71 -6.00
C ILE A 66 12.30 20.56 -5.10
N LEU A 67 11.00 20.45 -4.81
CA LEU A 67 10.45 19.39 -3.99
C LEU A 67 10.75 18.02 -4.61
N ASN A 68 10.48 17.85 -5.91
CA ASN A 68 10.72 16.60 -6.63
C ASN A 68 12.20 16.22 -6.76
N THR A 69 13.12 17.20 -6.77
CA THR A 69 14.57 16.96 -6.86
C THR A 69 15.17 16.58 -5.52
N ILE A 70 14.76 17.26 -4.44
CA ILE A 70 15.27 16.96 -3.08
C ILE A 70 14.67 15.66 -2.58
N ASN A 71 13.36 15.49 -2.73
CA ASN A 71 12.69 14.26 -2.36
C ASN A 71 11.37 14.09 -3.15
N PRO A 72 11.33 13.20 -4.16
CA PRO A 72 10.12 12.96 -4.94
C PRO A 72 8.95 12.44 -4.12
N ASP A 73 9.18 11.90 -2.92
CA ASP A 73 8.14 11.37 -2.04
C ASP A 73 7.24 12.47 -1.45
N LEU A 74 7.76 13.70 -1.34
CA LEU A 74 7.00 14.89 -0.95
C LEU A 74 5.93 15.26 -1.99
N VAL A 75 6.10 14.75 -3.22
CA VAL A 75 5.21 15.01 -4.36
C VAL A 75 4.42 13.74 -4.74
N LYS A 76 4.98 12.55 -4.52
CA LYS A 76 4.39 11.25 -4.89
C LYS A 76 3.38 10.70 -3.88
N ASN A 77 2.97 11.48 -2.88
CA ASN A 77 1.97 11.10 -1.88
C ASN A 77 2.35 9.88 -1.01
N SER A 78 3.64 9.53 -0.95
CA SER A 78 4.16 8.40 -0.18
C SER A 78 5.13 8.90 0.87
N PHE A 79 4.62 9.56 1.92
CA PHE A 79 5.43 9.95 3.07
C PHE A 79 5.73 8.70 3.90
N ASP A 80 6.80 7.99 3.57
CA ASP A 80 7.33 6.90 4.38
C ASP A 80 8.27 7.49 5.41
N LEU A 81 7.80 7.62 6.66
CA LEU A 81 8.62 8.09 7.76
C LEU A 81 9.49 6.91 8.24
N PRO A 82 10.83 6.99 8.14
CA PRO A 82 11.69 5.97 8.70
C PRO A 82 11.45 5.86 10.21
N GLY A 83 10.87 4.74 10.66
CA GLY A 83 10.57 4.47 12.07
C GLY A 83 9.09 4.40 12.44
N LEU A 84 8.16 4.72 11.52
CA LEU A 84 6.74 4.39 11.66
C LEU A 84 6.37 3.47 10.51
N GLY A 85 6.39 2.16 10.75
CA GLY A 85 6.25 1.14 9.71
C GLY A 85 5.00 1.34 8.86
N THR A 86 5.16 1.99 7.69
CA THR A 86 4.20 1.85 6.60
C THR A 86 4.55 0.55 5.90
N ASN A 87 3.74 -0.48 6.16
CA ASN A 87 3.82 -1.72 5.42
C ASN A 87 3.31 -1.41 4.00
N THR A 88 4.18 -0.88 3.15
CA THR A 88 3.99 -0.85 1.71
C THR A 88 5.04 -1.80 1.16
N GLY A 89 4.62 -2.99 0.76
CA GLY A 89 5.51 -4.06 0.36
C GLY A 89 6.42 -3.63 -0.80
N ASN A 90 7.67 -3.28 -0.51
CA ASN A 90 8.82 -3.81 -1.21
C ASN A 90 10.12 -3.49 -0.45
N THR A 91 10.96 -4.51 -0.27
CA THR A 91 12.26 -4.52 0.43
C THR A 91 12.21 -4.45 1.95
N VAL A 92 11.80 -5.55 2.57
CA VAL A 92 12.35 -5.88 3.88
C VAL A 92 13.79 -6.39 3.67
N ASN A 93 14.78 -5.63 4.12
CA ASN A 93 16.11 -6.20 4.35
C ASN A 93 16.11 -6.93 5.69
N ILE A 94 15.55 -8.13 5.66
CA ILE A 94 15.61 -9.12 6.75
C ILE A 94 16.74 -10.06 6.40
N ASN A 95 17.88 -9.85 7.04
CA ASN A 95 18.84 -10.92 7.22
C ASN A 95 19.09 -11.08 8.71
N PRO A 96 18.88 -12.30 9.21
CA PRO A 96 20.02 -13.20 9.28
C PRO A 96 19.71 -14.53 8.59
N GLY A 97 20.01 -14.67 7.29
CA GLY A 97 19.95 -15.99 6.63
C GLY A 97 19.64 -16.00 5.13
N GLY A 98 20.37 -15.23 4.31
CA GLY A 98 20.28 -15.27 2.85
C GLY A 98 19.01 -14.68 2.22
N PRO A 99 18.96 -14.57 0.88
CA PRO A 99 17.77 -14.07 0.16
C PRO A 99 16.62 -15.07 0.31
N ILE A 100 15.59 -14.70 1.06
CA ILE A 100 14.36 -15.50 1.15
C ILE A 100 13.59 -15.31 -0.17
N PRO A 101 13.05 -16.37 -0.80
CA PRO A 101 12.22 -16.26 -2.00
C PRO A 101 10.81 -15.73 -1.64
N ALA A 102 10.76 -14.51 -1.11
CA ALA A 102 9.55 -13.85 -0.64
C ALA A 102 8.71 -13.25 -1.78
N ALA A 103 9.37 -12.86 -2.87
CA ALA A 103 8.73 -12.21 -4.01
C ALA A 103 7.77 -13.16 -4.75
N SER A 104 8.16 -14.43 -4.93
CA SER A 104 7.31 -15.46 -5.53
C SER A 104 6.12 -15.81 -4.64
N LEU A 105 6.35 -15.93 -3.33
CA LEU A 105 5.30 -16.24 -2.37
C LEU A 105 4.19 -15.19 -2.37
N LEU A 106 4.53 -13.90 -2.34
CA LEU A 106 3.54 -12.82 -2.29
C LEU A 106 2.70 -12.76 -3.57
N ALA A 107 3.33 -12.91 -4.73
CA ALA A 107 2.61 -12.94 -6.01
C ALA A 107 1.65 -14.14 -6.09
N ASP A 108 2.09 -15.30 -5.61
CA ASP A 108 1.27 -16.51 -5.56
C ASP A 108 0.10 -16.37 -4.59
N LEU A 109 0.34 -15.81 -3.40
CA LEU A 109 -0.70 -15.51 -2.42
C LEU A 109 -1.77 -14.58 -3.00
N GLN A 110 -1.35 -13.50 -3.68
CA GLN A 110 -2.27 -12.55 -4.30
C GLN A 110 -3.10 -13.22 -5.40
N THR A 111 -2.46 -14.08 -6.19
CA THR A 111 -3.13 -14.87 -7.23
C THR A 111 -4.18 -15.80 -6.61
N GLU A 112 -3.84 -16.54 -5.56
CA GLU A 112 -4.79 -17.41 -4.86
C GLU A 112 -5.93 -16.60 -4.21
N ARG A 113 -5.62 -15.47 -3.56
CA ARG A 113 -6.60 -14.59 -2.92
C ARG A 113 -7.60 -14.00 -3.90
N SER A 114 -7.19 -13.70 -5.14
CA SER A 114 -8.06 -13.12 -6.18
C SER A 114 -9.19 -14.06 -6.65
N LYS A 115 -9.10 -15.36 -6.34
CA LYS A 115 -10.15 -16.35 -6.67
C LYS A 115 -11.40 -16.20 -5.77
N TYR A 116 -11.29 -15.45 -4.69
CA TYR A 116 -12.31 -15.32 -3.66
C TYR A 116 -12.87 -13.90 -3.59
N GLY A 117 -14.07 -13.77 -3.02
CA GLY A 117 -14.75 -12.50 -2.84
C GLY A 117 -14.00 -11.50 -1.94
N PRO A 118 -14.53 -10.28 -1.77
CA PRO A 118 -13.91 -9.27 -0.91
C PRO A 118 -13.79 -9.70 0.56
N THR A 119 -14.63 -10.64 1.00
CA THR A 119 -14.58 -11.29 2.31
C THR A 119 -14.33 -12.79 2.11
N ILE A 120 -13.51 -13.38 2.98
CA ILE A 120 -13.20 -14.82 3.00
C ILE A 120 -13.55 -15.38 4.38
N SER A 121 -13.92 -16.65 4.46
CA SER A 121 -14.17 -17.38 5.70
C SER A 121 -12.88 -18.00 6.26
N HIS A 122 -12.93 -18.54 7.49
CA HIS A 122 -11.82 -19.28 8.09
C HIS A 122 -11.40 -20.49 7.23
N THR A 123 -12.38 -21.21 6.69
CA THR A 123 -12.11 -22.33 5.78
C THR A 123 -11.43 -21.86 4.50
N GLU A 124 -11.90 -20.76 3.90
CA GLU A 124 -11.30 -20.22 2.66
C GLU A 124 -9.88 -19.69 2.90
N ALA A 125 -9.60 -19.05 4.04
CA ALA A 125 -8.23 -18.69 4.38
C ALA A 125 -7.33 -19.92 4.51
N GLY A 126 -7.80 -20.97 5.21
CA GLY A 126 -7.06 -22.23 5.29
C GLY A 126 -6.72 -22.82 3.92
N ILE A 127 -7.66 -22.73 2.96
CA ILE A 127 -7.44 -23.16 1.57
C ILE A 127 -6.40 -22.28 0.86
N ILE A 128 -6.53 -20.95 0.94
CA ILE A 128 -5.62 -20.00 0.28
C ILE A 128 -4.19 -20.18 0.80
N LEU A 129 -4.02 -20.26 2.13
CA LEU A 129 -2.73 -20.46 2.77
C LEU A 129 -2.12 -21.80 2.36
N ASN A 130 -2.91 -22.87 2.37
CA ASN A 130 -2.46 -24.19 1.98
C ASN A 130 -2.02 -24.24 0.51
N ALA A 131 -2.80 -23.65 -0.41
CA ALA A 131 -2.44 -23.61 -1.83
C ALA A 131 -1.15 -22.81 -2.07
N THR A 132 -1.01 -21.66 -1.43
CA THR A 132 0.17 -20.80 -1.53
C THR A 132 1.42 -21.50 -1.00
N ALA A 133 1.32 -22.10 0.20
CA ALA A 133 2.40 -22.86 0.81
C ALA A 133 2.73 -24.12 0.00
N TRP A 134 1.74 -24.81 -0.57
CA TRP A 134 1.95 -25.97 -1.43
C TRP A 134 2.77 -25.61 -2.67
N LYS A 135 2.42 -24.49 -3.34
CA LYS A 135 3.14 -24.02 -4.52
C LYS A 135 4.61 -23.66 -4.21
N ASN A 136 4.85 -23.07 -3.03
CA ASN A 136 6.18 -22.64 -2.59
C ASN A 136 6.86 -23.64 -1.61
N ARG A 137 6.39 -24.89 -1.56
CA ARG A 137 6.89 -25.89 -0.60
C ARG A 137 8.35 -26.29 -0.82
N ALA A 138 8.83 -26.21 -2.06
CA ALA A 138 10.20 -26.52 -2.43
C ALA A 138 11.19 -25.54 -1.80
N ASP A 139 10.78 -24.28 -1.65
CA ASP A 139 11.55 -23.23 -1.00
C ASP A 139 11.51 -23.33 0.53
N GLY A 140 10.63 -24.16 1.11
CA GLY A 140 10.54 -24.37 2.56
C GLY A 140 9.37 -23.67 3.25
N TRP A 141 8.42 -23.11 2.49
CA TRP A 141 7.21 -22.52 3.05
C TRP A 141 6.22 -23.56 3.57
N ARG A 142 5.66 -23.30 4.75
CA ARG A 142 4.79 -24.18 5.55
C ARG A 142 3.69 -23.38 6.23
N LEU A 143 2.70 -24.10 6.78
CA LEU A 143 1.61 -23.50 7.54
C LEU A 143 1.98 -23.43 9.02
N LEU A 144 1.67 -22.32 9.70
CA LEU A 144 1.92 -22.19 11.14
C LEU A 144 0.93 -23.09 11.91
N LYS A 145 1.43 -24.06 12.67
CA LYS A 145 0.61 -24.95 13.49
C LYS A 145 0.07 -24.19 14.70
N LYS A 146 -1.22 -24.37 15.01
CA LYS A 146 -1.86 -23.85 16.22
C LYS A 146 -2.36 -24.99 17.10
N GLN A 147 -2.38 -24.72 18.39
CA GLN A 147 -3.04 -25.56 19.39
C GLN A 147 -4.46 -25.00 19.63
N GLY A 148 -5.41 -25.86 20.00
CA GLY A 148 -6.82 -25.48 20.22
C GLY A 148 -7.75 -25.93 19.08
N GLY A 149 -8.99 -25.45 19.07
CA GLY A 149 -9.99 -25.77 18.05
C GLY A 149 -9.92 -24.87 16.81
N VAL A 150 -10.68 -25.21 15.78
CA VAL A 150 -10.86 -24.43 14.53
C VAL A 150 -11.85 -23.26 14.71
N GLU A 151 -12.34 -23.03 15.92
CA GLU A 151 -13.23 -21.92 16.26
C GLU A 151 -12.52 -20.56 16.28
N ASN A 152 -11.21 -20.55 16.55
CA ASN A 152 -10.35 -19.36 16.51
C ASN A 152 -9.15 -19.52 15.56
N ASN A 153 -9.14 -20.61 14.78
CA ASN A 153 -8.04 -20.98 13.89
C ASN A 153 -8.59 -21.48 12.57
N CYS A 154 -7.76 -21.52 11.54
CA CYS A 154 -8.18 -21.98 10.24
C CYS A 154 -7.97 -23.49 10.15
N PRO A 155 -8.92 -24.26 9.59
CA PRO A 155 -8.71 -25.67 9.34
C PRO A 155 -7.77 -25.84 8.14
N GLN A 156 -6.70 -26.60 8.32
CA GLN A 156 -5.93 -27.08 7.17
C GLN A 156 -6.84 -27.98 6.30
N PRO A 157 -6.83 -27.81 4.96
CA PRO A 157 -7.56 -28.70 4.07
C PRO A 157 -7.18 -30.18 4.30
N ASN A 158 -8.15 -31.08 4.12
CA ASN A 158 -8.02 -32.55 4.25
C ASN A 158 -7.72 -33.10 5.66
N THR A 159 -6.90 -32.44 6.47
CA THR A 159 -6.52 -32.92 7.81
C THR A 159 -7.37 -32.33 8.93
N GLY A 160 -7.96 -31.14 8.70
CA GLY A 160 -8.64 -30.37 9.75
C GLY A 160 -7.71 -29.85 10.85
N GLN A 161 -6.39 -29.98 10.67
CA GLN A 161 -5.41 -29.51 11.64
C GLN A 161 -5.55 -27.99 11.82
N PRO A 162 -5.70 -27.49 13.05
CA PRO A 162 -5.71 -26.06 13.32
C PRO A 162 -4.40 -25.41 12.91
N ILE A 163 -4.51 -24.44 12.02
CA ILE A 163 -3.41 -23.57 11.55
C ILE A 163 -3.77 -22.11 11.78
N SER A 164 -2.76 -21.25 11.74
CA SER A 164 -3.01 -19.81 11.69
C SER A 164 -3.80 -19.45 10.43
N CYS A 165 -4.61 -18.41 10.59
CA CYS A 165 -5.46 -17.90 9.53
C CYS A 165 -4.81 -16.83 8.68
N ASP A 166 -3.60 -16.45 9.02
CA ASP A 166 -2.94 -15.21 8.65
C ASP A 166 -1.42 -15.36 8.52
N TRP A 167 -0.81 -16.49 8.91
CA TRP A 167 0.64 -16.67 8.89
C TRP A 167 1.10 -17.88 8.06
N LEU A 168 2.14 -17.65 7.27
CA LEU A 168 2.99 -18.67 6.67
C LEU A 168 4.36 -18.68 7.35
N VAL A 169 5.00 -19.84 7.42
CA VAL A 169 6.32 -20.01 8.06
C VAL A 169 7.31 -20.54 7.04
N HIS A 170 8.52 -19.97 7.03
CA HIS A 170 9.64 -20.47 6.26
C HIS A 170 10.50 -21.37 7.15
N GLN A 171 10.35 -22.69 6.99
CA GLN A 171 10.97 -23.69 7.84
C GLN A 171 12.50 -23.57 7.94
N PRO A 172 13.27 -23.32 6.86
CA PRO A 172 14.73 -23.23 6.94
C PRO A 172 15.27 -22.05 7.74
N SER A 173 14.50 -20.96 7.88
CA SER A 173 14.98 -19.73 8.53
C SER A 173 14.24 -19.39 9.82
N GLY A 174 13.19 -20.13 10.17
CA GLY A 174 12.34 -19.82 11.33
C GLY A 174 11.59 -18.48 11.23
N LEU A 175 11.47 -17.94 10.01
CA LEU A 175 10.79 -16.67 9.76
C LEU A 175 9.31 -16.89 9.49
N GLY A 176 8.48 -16.02 10.03
CA GLY A 176 7.04 -16.00 9.75
C GLY A 176 6.69 -14.81 8.86
N LEU A 177 5.77 -15.04 7.93
CA LEU A 177 5.13 -14.03 7.13
C LEU A 177 3.66 -13.93 7.50
N ASP A 178 3.29 -12.79 8.07
CA ASP A 178 1.90 -12.38 8.24
C ASP A 178 1.36 -11.93 6.89
N VAL A 179 0.45 -12.72 6.32
CA VAL A 179 -0.11 -12.55 4.98
C VAL A 179 -1.52 -11.94 5.00
N PHE A 180 -2.17 -11.86 6.18
CA PHE A 180 -3.51 -11.26 6.35
C PHE A 180 -3.59 -10.48 7.67
N THR A 181 -4.01 -9.21 7.61
CA THR A 181 -3.71 -8.23 8.67
C THR A 181 -4.26 -8.65 10.03
N ASP A 182 -5.45 -9.26 10.06
CA ASP A 182 -6.03 -9.80 11.31
C ASP A 182 -6.91 -11.06 11.05
N GLY A 183 -6.48 -11.93 10.13
CA GLY A 183 -7.24 -13.12 9.71
C GLY A 183 -8.43 -12.82 8.77
N PRO A 184 -9.16 -13.86 8.31
CA PRO A 184 -10.29 -13.74 7.39
C PRO A 184 -11.58 -13.23 8.05
N GLY A 185 -11.58 -12.97 9.36
CA GLY A 185 -12.77 -12.57 10.10
C GLY A 185 -12.94 -11.06 10.23
N LEU A 186 -14.15 -10.63 10.57
CA LEU A 186 -14.43 -9.27 11.06
C LEU A 186 -13.59 -9.01 12.31
N ALA A 187 -13.03 -7.81 12.45
CA ALA A 187 -12.45 -7.38 13.72
C ALA A 187 -13.52 -7.47 14.84
N SER A 188 -13.11 -7.61 16.10
CA SER A 188 -14.01 -7.71 17.28
C SER A 188 -15.00 -6.54 17.42
N ASN A 189 -14.84 -5.48 16.62
CA ASN A 189 -15.70 -4.30 16.52
C ASN A 189 -16.64 -4.30 15.29
N GLY A 190 -16.74 -5.41 14.56
CA GLY A 190 -17.59 -5.53 13.37
C GLY A 190 -17.05 -4.80 12.12
N GLN A 191 -15.82 -4.26 12.15
CA GLN A 191 -15.22 -3.69 10.94
C GLN A 191 -14.71 -4.79 10.00
N ARG A 192 -14.99 -4.58 8.71
CA ARG A 192 -14.42 -5.34 7.60
C ARG A 192 -12.94 -5.00 7.48
N ILE A 193 -12.08 -6.01 7.55
CA ILE A 193 -10.67 -5.87 7.28
C ILE A 193 -10.49 -6.01 5.77
N ASN A 194 -10.27 -4.89 5.09
CA ASN A 194 -10.04 -4.86 3.65
C ASN A 194 -8.59 -5.28 3.35
N GLY A 195 -8.45 -6.13 2.33
CA GLY A 195 -7.23 -6.26 1.53
C GLY A 195 -6.26 -7.35 1.99
N ALA A 196 -5.56 -7.95 1.02
CA ALA A 196 -4.31 -8.66 1.29
C ALA A 196 -3.43 -7.74 2.15
N ALA A 197 -3.03 -8.19 3.33
CA ALA A 197 -2.13 -7.40 4.15
C ALA A 197 -0.87 -7.13 3.36
N ALA A 198 -0.30 -5.94 3.53
CA ALA A 198 1.10 -5.80 3.24
C ALA A 198 1.85 -6.78 4.17
N PRO A 199 2.57 -7.75 3.60
CA PRO A 199 3.07 -8.87 4.38
C PRO A 199 4.05 -8.38 5.43
N ARG A 200 3.87 -8.80 6.70
CA ARG A 200 4.75 -8.39 7.80
C ARG A 200 5.64 -9.56 8.20
N TRP A 201 6.93 -9.29 8.38
CA TRP A 201 7.88 -10.30 8.79
C TRP A 201 8.02 -10.33 10.31
N GLY A 202 7.91 -11.53 10.87
CA GLY A 202 8.15 -11.79 12.28
C GLY A 202 9.31 -12.78 12.48
N ASN A 203 10.16 -12.47 13.45
CA ASN A 203 11.18 -13.39 13.94
C ASN A 203 10.64 -14.22 15.11
N GLY A 204 11.13 -15.46 15.27
CA GLY A 204 10.90 -16.24 16.49
C GLY A 204 9.85 -17.35 16.37
N TYR A 205 9.55 -17.85 15.17
CA TYR A 205 8.75 -19.06 15.02
C TYR A 205 9.67 -20.28 15.11
N PRO A 206 9.51 -21.15 16.12
CA PRO A 206 10.36 -22.32 16.23
C PRO A 206 10.21 -23.18 14.97
N GLU A 207 11.35 -23.69 14.45
CA GLU A 207 11.42 -24.59 13.29
C GLU A 207 10.59 -25.88 13.46
N THR A 208 9.93 -26.09 14.59
CA THR A 208 9.10 -27.26 14.89
C THR A 208 7.60 -26.95 14.93
N ASN A 209 7.19 -25.67 14.89
CA ASN A 209 5.78 -25.28 15.02
C ASN A 209 5.07 -25.05 13.68
N TRP A 210 5.20 -25.99 12.75
CA TRP A 210 4.57 -25.90 11.43
C TRP A 210 3.91 -27.23 11.04
N VAL A 211 3.04 -27.17 10.03
CA VAL A 211 2.53 -28.35 9.34
C VAL A 211 2.77 -28.24 7.83
N ALA A 212 3.06 -29.39 7.21
CA ALA A 212 3.28 -29.45 5.77
C ALA A 212 1.99 -29.10 5.03
N PRO A 213 2.03 -28.26 3.98
CA PRO A 213 0.87 -28.05 3.14
C PRO A 213 0.47 -29.38 2.49
N VAL A 214 -0.82 -29.57 2.27
CA VAL A 214 -1.36 -30.70 1.52
C VAL A 214 -1.65 -30.28 0.10
N GLN A 215 -1.73 -31.24 -0.82
CA GLN A 215 -2.13 -30.96 -2.20
C GLN A 215 -3.55 -30.36 -2.20
N PRO A 216 -3.72 -29.12 -2.70
CA PRO A 216 -5.03 -28.48 -2.80
C PRO A 216 -5.94 -29.16 -3.83
#